data_AF-A0A812SM68-F1
#
_entry.id   AF-A0A812SM68-F1
#
_cell.length_a   1.000
_cell.length_b   1.000
_cell.length_c   1.000
_cell.angle_alpha   90.00
_cell.angle_beta   90.00
_cell.angle_gamma   90.00
#
_symmetry.space_group_name_H-M   'P 1'
#
loop_
_entity.id
_entity.type
_entity.pdbx_description
1 polymer ?
#
loop_
_entity_poly.entity_id
_entity_poly.type
_entity_poly.pdbx_seq_one_letter_code
_entity_poly.pdbx_strand_id
1 'polypeptide(L)'
;MVIPDVLHAKSGKEIKPDLMKYLYSLAWRCQSVNLLIGVALALALLNGLRAFAFHMARVRFVSRLRDRCFSHYMSQDMAFFDKVDAAELTSRLTSDCQMVFASLDDVLNFLLRSSSVTFLGSAALIRSSPRLALVAALVLLGLAASTSKYSEVRRRTTAEAQDAIAELSRVADEGLDGLATVRALGAEDVHRRLFSEQNDKILSIQKRNSYASGLFGLANVSLSGPSAGTSEDQGKGLDHPFRRVSQMTHRDMRWRMVAYAGKCSL
;
A
#
# COMPACT_ATOMS: atom_id res chain seq x y z
N MET A 1 -2.95 -33.02 28.69
CA MET A 1 -2.62 -33.94 29.80
C MET A 1 -3.89 -34.24 30.58
N VAL A 2 -4.81 -35.06 30.03
CA VAL A 2 -6.15 -35.36 30.62
C VAL A 2 -6.59 -36.80 30.27
N ILE A 3 -5.70 -37.79 30.33
CA ILE A 3 -6.00 -39.16 29.86
C ILE A 3 -5.83 -40.31 30.90
N PRO A 4 -5.20 -40.20 32.09
CA PRO A 4 -5.05 -41.41 32.90
C PRO A 4 -6.36 -41.94 33.52
N ASP A 5 -7.35 -41.09 33.82
CA ASP A 5 -8.44 -41.49 34.74
C ASP A 5 -9.61 -42.28 34.12
N VAL A 6 -9.71 -42.37 32.79
CA VAL A 6 -10.90 -43.00 32.16
C VAL A 6 -10.76 -44.53 32.01
N LEU A 7 -9.57 -45.10 32.18
CA LEU A 7 -9.32 -46.53 31.91
C LEU A 7 -9.61 -47.48 33.09
N HIS A 8 -9.84 -46.97 34.31
CA HIS A 8 -10.05 -47.84 35.48
C HIS A 8 -11.50 -48.29 35.71
N ALA A 9 -12.48 -47.79 34.96
CA ALA A 9 -13.88 -47.92 35.38
C ALA A 9 -14.74 -48.97 34.65
N LYS A 10 -14.27 -49.69 33.61
CA LYS A 10 -15.13 -50.75 33.04
C LYS A 10 -14.43 -51.83 32.20
N SER A 11 -14.59 -53.06 32.72
CA SER A 11 -14.87 -54.29 31.97
C SER A 11 -13.67 -55.09 31.42
N GLY A 12 -13.48 -56.28 32.01
CA GLY A 12 -12.67 -57.37 31.49
C GLY A 12 -13.23 -57.96 30.19
N LYS A 13 -12.96 -57.29 29.08
CA LYS A 13 -12.98 -57.85 27.72
C LYS A 13 -11.64 -57.52 27.06
N GLU A 14 -10.97 -58.53 26.51
CA GLU A 14 -9.71 -58.36 25.80
C GLU A 14 -9.80 -57.22 24.78
N ILE A 15 -9.01 -56.17 25.02
CA ILE A 15 -9.00 -54.96 24.22
C ILE A 15 -8.30 -55.31 22.90
N LYS A 16 -9.07 -55.34 21.80
CA LYS A 16 -8.52 -55.61 20.47
C LYS A 16 -7.38 -54.62 20.17
N PRO A 17 -6.20 -55.08 19.69
CA PRO A 17 -5.02 -54.24 19.47
C PRO A 17 -5.27 -53.10 18.47
N ASP A 18 -6.27 -53.22 17.61
CA ASP A 18 -6.69 -52.14 16.70
C ASP A 18 -7.31 -50.96 17.43
N LEU A 19 -8.08 -51.19 18.50
CA LEU A 19 -8.70 -50.11 19.28
C LEU A 19 -7.64 -49.24 19.96
N MET A 20 -6.54 -49.85 20.41
CA MET A 20 -5.39 -49.15 21.01
C MET A 20 -4.69 -48.21 20.01
N LYS A 21 -4.53 -48.64 18.74
CA LYS A 21 -3.99 -47.79 17.66
C LYS A 21 -4.92 -46.61 17.33
N TYR A 22 -6.24 -46.83 17.33
CA TYR A 22 -7.22 -45.78 17.13
C TYR A 22 -7.20 -44.74 18.26
N LEU A 23 -7.12 -45.17 19.51
CA LEU A 23 -7.06 -44.25 20.66
C LEU A 23 -5.76 -43.42 20.65
N TYR A 24 -4.61 -44.01 20.32
CA TYR A 24 -3.34 -43.28 20.22
C TYR A 24 -3.34 -42.27 19.06
N SER A 25 -3.82 -42.67 17.88
CA SER A 25 -3.93 -41.75 16.73
C SER A 25 -4.92 -40.60 16.99
N LEU A 26 -6.03 -40.85 17.68
CA LEU A 26 -6.98 -39.81 18.08
C LEU A 26 -6.37 -38.84 19.11
N ALA A 27 -5.65 -39.36 20.11
CA ALA A 27 -4.96 -38.54 21.10
C ALA A 27 -3.89 -37.63 20.48
N TRP A 28 -3.09 -38.14 19.53
CA TRP A 28 -2.09 -37.35 18.80
C TRP A 28 -2.72 -36.24 17.95
N ARG A 29 -3.87 -36.52 17.32
CA ARG A 29 -4.60 -35.51 16.54
C ARG A 29 -5.14 -34.39 17.43
N CYS A 30 -5.75 -34.73 18.57
CA CYS A 30 -6.25 -33.73 19.53
C CYS A 30 -5.12 -32.88 20.14
N GLN A 31 -3.98 -33.49 20.49
CA GLN A 31 -2.83 -32.75 21.01
C GLN A 31 -2.25 -31.77 19.97
N SER A 32 -2.16 -32.20 18.72
CA SER A 32 -1.64 -31.37 17.62
C SER A 32 -2.58 -30.18 17.35
N VAL A 33 -3.89 -30.40 17.36
CA VAL A 33 -4.89 -29.33 17.17
C VAL A 33 -4.82 -28.30 18.30
N ASN A 34 -4.74 -28.72 19.56
CA ASN A 34 -4.60 -27.80 20.69
C ASN A 34 -3.31 -26.96 20.61
N LEU A 35 -2.21 -27.56 20.15
CA LEU A 35 -0.95 -26.84 19.96
C LEU A 35 -1.04 -25.80 18.84
N LEU A 36 -1.67 -26.14 17.71
CA LEU A 36 -1.90 -25.21 16.60
C LEU A 36 -2.80 -24.03 17.01
N ILE A 37 -3.86 -24.30 17.78
CA ILE A 37 -4.73 -23.24 18.32
C ILE A 37 -3.95 -22.31 19.24
N GLY A 38 -3.10 -22.86 20.12
CA GLY A 38 -2.24 -22.07 20.99
C GLY A 38 -1.27 -21.17 20.22
N VAL A 39 -0.63 -21.70 19.19
CA VAL A 39 0.27 -20.93 18.31
C VAL A 39 -0.49 -19.85 17.55
N ALA A 40 -1.67 -20.16 17.00
CA ALA A 40 -2.50 -19.18 16.29
C ALA A 40 -2.93 -18.02 17.18
N LEU A 41 -3.34 -18.31 18.42
CA LEU A 41 -3.71 -17.30 19.40
C LEU A 41 -2.51 -16.42 19.79
N ALA A 42 -1.34 -17.03 20.03
CA ALA A 42 -0.11 -16.29 20.31
C ALA A 42 0.28 -15.37 19.13
N LEU A 43 0.19 -15.85 17.88
CA LEU A 43 0.47 -15.05 16.69
C LEU A 43 -0.51 -13.88 16.56
N ALA A 44 -1.81 -14.10 16.81
CA ALA A 44 -2.82 -13.05 16.78
C ALA A 44 -2.52 -11.95 17.82
N LEU A 45 -2.21 -12.36 19.05
CA LEU A 45 -1.85 -11.43 20.14
C LEU A 45 -0.59 -10.63 19.82
N LEU A 46 0.48 -11.29 19.36
CA LEU A 46 1.74 -10.62 19.00
C LEU A 46 1.55 -9.65 17.84
N ASN A 47 0.76 -10.02 16.82
CA ASN A 47 0.49 -9.13 15.70
C ASN A 47 -0.36 -7.92 16.12
N GLY A 48 -1.33 -8.11 17.02
CA GLY A 48 -2.11 -7.03 17.62
C GLY A 48 -1.23 -6.07 18.43
N LEU A 49 -0.37 -6.61 19.31
CA LEU A 49 0.56 -5.83 20.11
C LEU A 49 1.53 -5.03 19.24
N ARG A 50 2.07 -5.65 18.18
CA ARG A 50 2.90 -4.98 17.18
C ARG A 50 2.14 -3.82 16.54
N ALA A 51 0.93 -4.06 16.02
CA ALA A 51 0.12 -3.02 15.39
C ALA A 51 -0.17 -1.84 16.34
N PHE A 52 -0.48 -2.13 17.60
CA PHE A 52 -0.67 -1.13 18.64
C PHE A 52 0.60 -0.31 18.90
N ALA A 53 1.76 -0.97 19.02
CA ALA A 53 3.04 -0.31 19.24
C ALA A 53 3.40 0.64 18.09
N PHE A 54 3.24 0.20 16.83
CA PHE A 54 3.45 1.06 15.66
C PHE A 54 2.45 2.23 15.62
N HIS A 55 1.19 2.00 16.00
CA HIS A 55 0.22 3.08 16.07
C HIS A 55 0.59 4.13 17.12
N MET A 56 1.05 3.72 18.29
CA MET A 56 1.51 4.65 19.31
C MET A 56 2.79 5.39 18.89
N ALA A 57 3.71 4.71 18.21
CA ALA A 57 4.90 5.33 17.63
C ALA A 57 4.52 6.43 16.62
N ARG A 58 3.54 6.16 15.74
CA ARG A 58 3.00 7.13 14.78
C ARG A 58 2.50 8.40 15.46
N VAL A 59 1.61 8.25 16.44
CA VAL A 59 1.02 9.40 17.14
C VAL A 59 2.10 10.25 17.81
N ARG A 60 3.07 9.61 18.49
CA ARG A 60 4.18 10.32 19.15
C ARG A 60 5.11 11.02 18.16
N PHE A 61 5.43 10.37 17.05
CA PHE A 61 6.32 10.94 16.04
C PHE A 61 5.68 12.15 15.35
N VAL A 62 4.44 12.02 14.88
CA VAL A 62 3.72 13.09 14.19
C VAL A 62 3.48 14.28 15.12
N SER A 63 3.15 14.04 16.40
CA SER A 63 3.01 15.13 17.39
C SER A 63 4.33 15.90 17.54
N ARG A 64 5.45 15.20 17.76
CA ARG A 64 6.76 15.85 17.90
C ARG A 64 7.20 16.60 16.65
N LEU A 65 6.86 16.06 15.47
CA LEU A 65 7.16 16.72 14.20
C LEU A 65 6.36 18.02 14.06
N ARG A 66 5.06 17.99 14.37
CA ARG A 66 4.20 19.18 14.38
C ARG A 66 4.68 20.24 15.36
N ASP A 67 5.06 19.85 16.57
CA ASP A 67 5.58 20.77 17.58
C ASP A 67 6.86 21.47 17.10
N ARG A 68 7.80 20.71 16.51
CA ARG A 68 9.05 21.26 15.96
C ARG A 68 8.80 22.20 14.78
N CYS A 69 7.95 21.80 13.84
CA CYS A 69 7.62 22.64 12.68
C CYS A 69 6.90 23.93 13.11
N PHE A 70 5.95 23.83 14.02
CA PHE A 70 5.23 24.99 14.55
C PHE A 70 6.19 25.95 15.29
N SER A 71 7.04 25.41 16.16
CA SER A 71 8.06 26.22 16.85
C SER A 71 9.02 26.90 15.86
N HIS A 72 9.36 26.23 14.76
CA HIS A 72 10.20 26.82 13.72
C HIS A 72 9.47 27.95 12.99
N TYR A 73 8.20 27.79 12.64
CA TYR A 73 7.40 28.86 12.02
C TYR A 73 7.25 30.08 12.93
N MET A 74 7.08 29.90 14.24
CA MET A 74 7.03 31.02 15.20
C MET A 74 8.34 31.79 15.31
N SER A 75 9.47 31.21 14.86
CA SER A 75 10.77 31.89 14.83
C SER A 75 11.07 32.60 13.50
N GLN A 76 10.19 32.51 12.50
CA GLN A 76 10.38 33.15 11.20
C GLN A 76 9.98 34.62 11.21
N ASP A 77 10.66 35.41 10.38
CA ASP A 77 10.44 36.84 10.19
C ASP A 77 9.12 37.15 9.46
N MET A 78 8.59 38.36 9.68
CA MET A 78 7.27 38.76 9.16
C MET A 78 7.21 38.75 7.61
N ALA A 79 8.34 38.99 6.95
CA ALA A 79 8.48 38.91 5.50
C ALA A 79 8.20 37.51 4.90
N PHE A 80 8.28 36.46 5.72
CA PHE A 80 7.86 35.11 5.33
C PHE A 80 6.33 35.00 5.29
N PHE A 81 5.65 35.56 6.28
CA PHE A 81 4.19 35.54 6.39
C PHE A 81 3.50 36.44 5.36
N ASP A 82 4.20 37.43 4.81
CA ASP A 82 3.71 38.22 3.67
C ASP A 82 3.65 37.42 2.36
N LYS A 83 4.38 36.30 2.28
CA LYS A 83 4.50 35.46 1.06
C LYS A 83 3.67 34.17 1.12
N VAL A 84 3.34 33.69 2.32
CA VAL A 84 2.69 32.38 2.50
C VAL A 84 1.49 32.51 3.42
N ASP A 85 0.34 32.05 2.94
CA ASP A 85 -0.92 32.09 3.69
C ASP A 85 -0.89 31.17 4.93
N ALA A 86 -1.44 31.66 6.04
CA ALA A 86 -1.58 30.88 7.27
C ALA A 86 -2.39 29.57 7.07
N ALA A 87 -3.35 29.59 6.15
CA ALA A 87 -4.14 28.41 5.79
C ALA A 87 -3.27 27.34 5.10
N GLU A 88 -2.34 27.75 4.23
CA GLU A 88 -1.41 26.83 3.58
C GLU A 88 -0.44 26.22 4.62
N LEU A 89 0.11 27.02 5.52
CA LEU A 89 0.99 26.53 6.59
C LEU A 89 0.31 25.49 7.48
N THR A 90 -0.97 25.71 7.80
CA THR A 90 -1.79 24.77 8.58
C THR A 90 -2.03 23.46 7.83
N SER A 91 -2.28 23.54 6.52
CA SER A 91 -2.41 22.36 5.66
C SER A 91 -1.12 21.54 5.64
N ARG A 92 0.04 22.18 5.46
CA ARG A 92 1.35 21.52 5.48
C ARG A 92 1.67 20.87 6.83
N LEU A 93 1.38 21.55 7.94
CA LEU A 93 1.54 20.98 9.30
C LEU A 93 0.68 19.74 9.54
N THR A 94 -0.51 19.70 8.96
CA THR A 94 -1.45 18.60 9.20
C THR A 94 -1.26 17.45 8.23
N SER A 95 -1.19 17.73 6.93
CA SER A 95 -1.12 16.76 5.84
C SER A 95 0.30 16.26 5.57
N ASP A 96 1.25 17.16 5.30
CA ASP A 96 2.60 16.75 4.90
C ASP A 96 3.30 15.99 6.04
N CYS A 97 3.15 16.46 7.28
CA CYS A 97 3.70 15.76 8.45
C CYS A 97 3.14 14.33 8.61
N GLN A 98 1.88 14.09 8.21
CA GLN A 98 1.29 12.75 8.21
C GLN A 98 1.82 11.91 7.05
N MET A 99 1.91 12.46 5.84
CA MET A 99 2.42 11.75 4.67
C MET A 99 3.87 11.31 4.85
N VAL A 100 4.72 12.17 5.42
CA VAL A 100 6.12 11.83 5.71
C VAL A 100 6.20 10.61 6.64
N PHE A 101 5.41 10.57 7.71
CA PHE A 101 5.42 9.41 8.58
C PHE A 101 4.81 8.18 7.91
N ALA A 102 3.76 8.32 7.11
CA ALA A 102 3.17 7.18 6.39
C ALA A 102 4.21 6.49 5.50
N SER A 103 4.99 7.25 4.73
CA SER A 103 6.07 6.70 3.90
C SER A 103 7.15 6.00 4.72
N LEU A 104 7.49 6.55 5.89
CA LEU A 104 8.47 5.93 6.80
C LEU A 104 7.91 4.66 7.46
N ASP A 105 6.65 4.67 7.89
CA ASP A 105 5.96 3.56 8.53
C ASP A 105 5.95 2.33 7.61
N ASP A 106 5.61 2.53 6.34
CA ASP A 106 5.57 1.46 5.34
C ASP A 106 6.94 0.81 5.15
N VAL A 107 7.99 1.63 4.99
CA VAL A 107 9.36 1.13 4.81
C VAL A 107 9.85 0.40 6.06
N LEU A 108 9.63 0.96 7.26
CA LEU A 108 10.04 0.35 8.52
C LEU A 108 9.32 -0.97 8.77
N ASN A 109 8.01 -1.02 8.55
CA ASN A 109 7.20 -2.22 8.73
C ASN A 109 7.66 -3.33 7.78
N PHE A 110 7.86 -2.97 6.50
CA PHE A 110 8.34 -3.88 5.48
C PHE A 110 9.72 -4.44 5.81
N LEU A 111 10.68 -3.58 6.18
CA LEU A 111 12.04 -3.99 6.51
C LEU A 111 12.06 -4.90 7.74
N LEU A 112 11.40 -4.50 8.82
CA LEU A 112 11.38 -5.28 10.07
C LEU A 112 10.71 -6.64 9.87
N ARG A 113 9.57 -6.68 9.19
CA ARG A 113 8.85 -7.93 8.91
C ARG A 113 9.67 -8.84 7.99
N SER A 114 10.09 -8.32 6.84
CA SER A 114 10.75 -9.13 5.82
C SER A 114 12.11 -9.62 6.30
N SER A 115 12.92 -8.76 6.92
CA SER A 115 14.20 -9.18 7.51
C SER A 115 14.00 -10.28 8.56
N SER A 116 13.08 -10.09 9.51
CA SER A 116 12.83 -11.08 10.56
C SER A 116 12.43 -12.44 10.00
N VAL A 117 11.50 -12.45 9.03
CA VAL A 117 11.04 -13.69 8.37
C VAL A 117 12.17 -14.34 7.57
N THR A 118 12.93 -13.56 6.80
CA THR A 118 14.03 -14.08 6.00
C THR A 118 15.15 -14.64 6.88
N PHE A 119 15.55 -13.95 7.96
CA PHE A 119 16.60 -14.43 8.86
C PHE A 119 16.17 -15.67 9.63
N LEU A 120 15.01 -15.65 10.29
CA LEU A 120 14.52 -16.79 11.08
C LEU A 120 14.18 -17.98 10.18
N GLY A 121 13.54 -17.73 9.03
CA GLY A 121 13.20 -18.75 8.06
C GLY A 121 14.43 -19.42 7.46
N SER A 122 15.43 -18.63 7.06
CA SER A 122 16.69 -19.16 6.52
C SER A 122 17.47 -19.95 7.58
N ALA A 123 17.54 -19.45 8.81
CA ALA A 123 18.22 -20.15 9.91
C ALA A 123 17.55 -21.51 10.23
N ALA A 124 16.21 -21.56 10.23
CA ALA A 124 15.47 -22.81 10.42
C ALA A 124 15.68 -23.79 9.27
N LEU A 125 15.67 -23.31 8.02
CA LEU A 125 15.89 -24.13 6.82
C LEU A 125 17.29 -24.73 6.80
N ILE A 126 18.33 -23.93 7.06
CA ILE A 126 19.72 -24.38 7.09
C ILE A 126 19.93 -25.45 8.16
N ARG A 127 19.31 -25.28 9.33
CA ARG A 127 19.40 -26.25 10.43
C ARG A 127 18.69 -27.57 10.13
N SER A 128 17.64 -27.56 9.32
CA SER A 128 16.91 -28.78 8.93
C SER A 128 17.62 -29.54 7.80
N SER A 129 17.98 -28.85 6.71
CA SER A 129 18.64 -29.48 5.56
C SER A 129 19.40 -28.46 4.70
N PRO A 130 20.74 -28.42 4.75
CA PRO A 130 21.53 -27.40 4.04
C PRO A 130 21.46 -27.54 2.51
N ARG A 131 21.23 -28.75 1.98
CA ARG A 131 21.10 -28.98 0.53
C ARG A 131 19.85 -28.32 -0.06
N LEU A 132 18.70 -28.44 0.62
CA LEU A 132 17.47 -27.77 0.18
C LEU A 132 17.56 -26.24 0.34
N ALA A 133 18.24 -25.77 1.39
CA ALA A 133 18.46 -24.34 1.61
C ALA A 133 19.23 -23.69 0.46
N LEU A 134 20.28 -24.35 -0.06
CA LEU A 134 21.04 -23.84 -1.22
C LEU A 134 20.20 -23.76 -2.49
N VAL A 135 19.40 -24.79 -2.78
CA VAL A 135 18.49 -24.78 -3.95
C VAL A 135 17.46 -23.65 -3.81
N ALA A 136 16.86 -23.48 -2.64
CA ALA A 136 15.92 -22.39 -2.38
C ALA A 136 16.58 -21.02 -2.53
N ALA A 137 17.81 -20.85 -2.03
CA ALA A 137 18.56 -19.60 -2.18
C ALA A 137 18.84 -19.25 -3.65
N LEU A 138 19.21 -20.24 -4.48
CA LEU A 138 19.44 -20.03 -5.92
C LEU A 138 18.16 -19.58 -6.65
N VAL A 139 17.01 -20.19 -6.34
CA VAL A 139 15.72 -19.78 -6.90
C VAL A 139 15.36 -18.35 -6.47
N LEU A 140 15.56 -18.01 -5.19
CA LEU A 140 15.31 -16.65 -4.69
C LEU A 140 16.21 -15.60 -5.33
N LEU A 141 17.49 -15.91 -5.57
CA LEU A 141 18.41 -15.02 -6.27
C LEU A 141 17.98 -14.80 -7.73
N GLY A 142 17.51 -15.84 -8.42
CA GLY A 142 16.95 -15.72 -9.77
C GLY A 142 15.70 -14.82 -9.81
N LEU A 143 14.79 -15.00 -8.85
CA LEU A 143 13.60 -14.15 -8.71
C LEU A 143 13.96 -12.70 -8.37
N ALA A 144 14.93 -12.50 -7.47
CA ALA A 144 15.41 -11.16 -7.11
C ALA A 144 15.99 -10.44 -8.34
N ALA A 145 16.80 -11.13 -9.15
CA ALA A 145 17.36 -10.57 -10.39
C ALA A 145 16.27 -10.19 -11.40
N SER A 146 15.27 -11.05 -11.61
CA SER A 146 14.12 -10.76 -12.48
C SER A 146 13.32 -9.55 -11.99
N THR A 147 13.05 -9.50 -10.69
CA THR A 147 12.33 -8.38 -10.05
C THR A 147 13.12 -7.07 -10.14
N SER A 148 14.43 -7.09 -9.94
CA SER A 148 15.29 -5.92 -10.09
C SER A 148 15.24 -5.35 -11.51
N LYS A 149 15.35 -6.21 -12.53
CA LYS A 149 15.23 -5.77 -13.94
C LYS A 149 13.86 -5.16 -14.23
N TYR A 150 12.79 -5.80 -13.77
CA TYR A 150 11.44 -5.27 -13.92
C TYR A 150 11.25 -3.93 -13.19
N SER A 151 11.83 -3.79 -12.00
CA SER A 151 11.77 -2.54 -11.22
C SER A 151 12.42 -1.36 -11.94
N GLU A 152 13.50 -1.60 -12.68
CA GLU A 152 14.16 -0.56 -13.47
C GLU A 152 13.30 -0.12 -14.66
N VAL A 153 12.73 -1.09 -15.39
CA VAL A 153 11.79 -0.81 -16.49
C VAL A 153 10.58 -0.02 -15.99
N ARG A 154 10.02 -0.41 -14.83
CA ARG A 154 8.93 0.33 -14.19
C ARG A 154 9.32 1.76 -13.86
N ARG A 155 10.49 1.97 -13.22
CA ARG A 155 10.97 3.32 -12.87
C ARG A 155 11.08 4.23 -14.10
N ARG A 156 11.66 3.73 -15.19
CA ARG A 156 11.78 4.48 -16.45
C ARG A 156 10.41 4.81 -17.05
N THR A 157 9.53 3.82 -17.13
CA THR A 157 8.19 4.01 -17.70
C THR A 157 7.33 4.95 -16.86
N THR A 158 7.49 4.93 -15.53
CA THR A 158 6.83 5.88 -14.63
C THR A 158 7.35 7.30 -14.85
N ALA A 159 8.67 7.49 -14.99
CA ALA A 159 9.23 8.81 -15.29
C ALA A 159 8.70 9.35 -16.63
N GLU A 160 8.75 8.54 -17.69
CA GLU A 160 8.20 8.91 -19.00
C GLU A 160 6.70 9.24 -18.94
N ALA A 161 5.92 8.50 -18.15
CA ALA A 161 4.50 8.79 -17.97
C ALA A 161 4.26 10.12 -17.22
N GLN A 162 5.08 10.45 -16.22
CA GLN A 162 4.99 11.72 -15.50
C GLN A 162 5.32 12.90 -16.42
N ASP A 163 6.37 12.78 -17.24
CA ASP A 163 6.74 13.82 -18.21
C ASP A 163 5.62 14.04 -19.24
N ALA A 164 5.01 12.96 -19.73
CA ALA A 164 3.88 13.05 -20.66
C ALA A 164 2.62 13.66 -20.01
N ILE A 165 2.35 13.36 -18.74
CA ILE A 165 1.26 13.99 -17.97
C ILE A 165 1.52 15.48 -17.76
N ALA A 166 2.76 15.85 -17.43
CA ALA A 166 3.13 17.26 -17.26
C ALA A 166 2.91 18.07 -18.54
N GLU A 167 3.26 17.51 -19.71
CA GLU A 167 3.02 18.15 -21.00
C GLU A 167 1.52 18.23 -21.36
N LEU A 168 0.74 17.17 -21.07
CA LEU A 168 -0.72 17.21 -21.22
C LEU A 168 -1.34 18.31 -20.35
N SER A 169 -0.90 18.42 -19.09
CA SER A 169 -1.33 19.46 -18.16
C SER A 169 -0.98 20.85 -18.67
N ARG A 170 0.23 21.05 -19.21
CA ARG A 170 0.65 22.32 -19.81
C ARG A 170 -0.29 22.76 -20.95
N VAL A 171 -0.61 21.84 -21.87
CA VAL A 171 -1.54 22.11 -22.99
C VAL A 171 -2.95 22.42 -22.48
N ALA A 172 -3.40 21.72 -21.43
CA ALA A 172 -4.69 21.98 -20.81
C ALA A 172 -4.74 23.36 -20.16
N ASP A 173 -3.70 23.73 -19.41
CA ASP A 173 -3.59 25.01 -18.73
C ASP A 173 -3.54 26.16 -19.73
N GLU A 174 -2.74 26.05 -20.80
CA GLU A 174 -2.70 27.06 -21.88
C GLU A 174 -4.07 27.28 -22.54
N GLY A 175 -4.79 26.20 -22.83
CA GLY A 175 -6.12 26.29 -23.45
C GLY A 175 -7.20 26.84 -22.51
N LEU A 176 -7.13 26.52 -21.22
CA LEU A 176 -8.11 26.94 -20.22
C LEU A 176 -7.86 28.37 -19.74
N ASP A 177 -6.60 28.74 -19.49
CA ASP A 177 -6.22 30.11 -19.11
C ASP A 177 -6.45 31.08 -20.29
N GLY A 178 -6.12 30.64 -21.52
CA GLY A 178 -6.33 31.37 -22.76
C GLY A 178 -7.72 31.21 -23.41
N LEU A 179 -8.72 30.66 -22.70
CA LEU A 179 -9.97 30.20 -23.32
C LEU A 179 -10.72 31.29 -24.11
N ALA A 180 -10.71 32.53 -23.62
CA ALA A 180 -11.32 33.65 -24.33
C ALA A 180 -10.65 33.92 -25.69
N THR A 181 -9.33 33.83 -25.74
CA THR A 181 -8.53 34.00 -26.97
C THR A 181 -8.74 32.84 -27.93
N VAL A 182 -8.79 31.60 -27.43
CA VAL A 182 -9.05 30.40 -28.25
C VAL A 182 -10.41 30.52 -28.95
N ARG A 183 -11.45 30.95 -28.22
CA ARG A 183 -12.79 31.19 -28.78
C ARG A 183 -12.85 32.37 -29.75
N ALA A 184 -12.14 33.45 -29.45
CA ALA A 184 -12.06 34.61 -30.33
C ALA A 184 -11.41 34.28 -31.69
N LEU A 185 -10.50 33.30 -31.70
CA LEU A 185 -9.81 32.81 -32.91
C LEU A 185 -10.49 31.60 -33.57
N GLY A 186 -11.55 31.04 -32.97
CA GLY A 186 -12.20 29.81 -33.46
C GLY A 186 -11.27 28.58 -33.48
N ALA A 187 -10.31 28.53 -32.55
CA ALA A 187 -9.23 27.54 -32.52
C ALA A 187 -9.50 26.37 -31.55
N GLU A 188 -10.75 26.15 -31.13
CA GLU A 188 -11.11 25.11 -30.16
C GLU A 188 -10.75 23.70 -30.66
N ASP A 189 -11.00 23.41 -31.94
CA ASP A 189 -10.69 22.11 -32.53
C ASP A 189 -9.18 21.85 -32.59
N VAL A 190 -8.36 22.90 -32.74
CA VAL A 190 -6.90 22.80 -32.72
C VAL A 190 -6.41 22.39 -31.33
N HIS A 191 -6.88 23.06 -30.28
CA HIS A 191 -6.54 22.71 -28.90
C HIS A 191 -7.05 21.33 -28.51
N ARG A 192 -8.25 20.95 -28.97
CA ARG A 192 -8.80 19.61 -28.74
C ARG A 192 -7.94 18.51 -29.36
N ARG A 193 -7.43 18.73 -30.58
CA ARG A 193 -6.50 17.81 -31.25
C ARG A 193 -5.17 17.72 -30.51
N LEU A 194 -4.57 18.85 -30.14
CA LEU A 194 -3.32 18.89 -29.36
C LEU A 194 -3.45 18.10 -28.04
N PHE A 195 -4.54 18.30 -27.30
CA PHE A 195 -4.82 17.55 -26.07
C PHE A 195 -4.98 16.04 -26.36
N SER A 196 -5.73 15.69 -27.40
CA SER A 196 -5.90 14.28 -27.80
C SER A 196 -4.57 13.61 -28.15
N GLU A 197 -3.71 14.28 -28.91
CA GLU A 197 -2.38 13.77 -29.29
C GLU A 197 -1.48 13.49 -28.08
N GLN A 198 -1.47 14.40 -27.08
CA GLN A 198 -0.70 14.17 -25.86
C GLN A 198 -1.31 13.05 -25.00
N ASN A 199 -2.63 12.97 -24.93
CA ASN A 199 -3.32 11.90 -24.22
C ASN A 199 -3.08 10.51 -24.86
N ASP A 200 -3.00 10.44 -26.19
CA ASP A 200 -2.66 9.22 -26.92
C ASP A 200 -1.23 8.75 -26.63
N LYS A 201 -0.28 9.68 -26.45
CA LYS A 201 1.09 9.34 -26.00
C LYS A 201 1.06 8.68 -24.61
N ILE A 202 0.34 9.26 -23.65
CA ILE A 202 0.18 8.66 -22.31
C ILE A 202 -0.42 7.25 -22.42
N LEU A 203 -1.45 7.09 -23.25
CA LEU A 203 -2.10 5.80 -23.48
C LEU A 203 -1.12 4.75 -24.06
N SER A 204 -0.24 5.15 -24.97
CA SER A 204 0.80 4.25 -25.53
C SER A 204 1.82 3.81 -24.47
N ILE A 205 2.26 4.73 -23.60
CA ILE A 205 3.19 4.45 -22.50
C ILE A 205 2.52 3.51 -21.49
N GLN A 206 1.28 3.77 -21.13
CA GLN A 206 0.50 2.95 -20.18
C GLN A 206 0.19 1.57 -20.73
N LYS A 207 -0.08 1.43 -22.03
CA LYS A 207 -0.21 0.12 -22.69
C LYS A 207 1.07 -0.68 -22.58
N ARG A 208 2.23 -0.07 -22.91
CA ARG A 208 3.54 -0.74 -22.79
C ARG A 208 3.82 -1.17 -21.35
N ASN A 209 3.52 -0.31 -20.37
CA ASN A 209 3.62 -0.64 -18.95
C ASN A 209 2.70 -1.82 -18.56
N SER A 210 1.46 -1.80 -19.03
CA SER A 210 0.45 -2.83 -18.76
C SER A 210 0.87 -4.18 -19.33
N TYR A 211 1.40 -4.22 -20.56
CA TYR A 211 1.94 -5.45 -21.15
C TYR A 211 3.16 -5.97 -20.39
N ALA A 212 4.11 -5.11 -20.03
CA ALA A 212 5.28 -5.49 -19.24
C ALA A 212 4.87 -6.04 -17.86
N SER A 213 3.89 -5.40 -17.22
CA SER A 213 3.34 -5.84 -15.93
C SER A 213 2.58 -7.16 -16.03
N GLY A 214 1.77 -7.34 -17.07
CA GLY A 214 1.06 -8.59 -17.34
C GLY A 214 2.02 -9.75 -17.57
N LEU A 215 3.05 -9.55 -18.40
CA LEU A 215 4.06 -10.57 -18.67
C LEU A 215 4.87 -10.93 -17.41
N PHE A 216 5.28 -9.93 -16.61
CA PHE A 216 5.96 -10.17 -15.34
C PHE A 216 5.08 -10.91 -14.34
N GLY A 217 3.80 -10.56 -14.26
CA GLY A 217 2.82 -11.21 -13.39
C GLY A 217 2.64 -12.69 -13.73
N LEU A 218 2.50 -13.02 -15.02
CA LEU A 218 2.40 -14.40 -15.50
C LEU A 218 3.67 -15.21 -15.16
N ALA A 219 4.85 -14.63 -15.35
CA ALA A 219 6.12 -15.28 -15.02
C ALA A 219 6.29 -15.58 -13.52
N ASN A 220 5.77 -14.72 -12.63
CA ASN A 220 5.89 -14.90 -11.19
C ASN A 220 4.80 -15.80 -10.58
N VAL A 221 3.57 -15.76 -11.08
CA VAL A 221 2.47 -16.64 -10.64
C VAL A 221 2.78 -18.12 -10.86
N SER A 222 3.64 -18.47 -11.82
CA SER A 222 4.07 -19.86 -12.01
C SER A 222 4.97 -20.40 -10.89
N LEU A 223 5.66 -19.54 -10.13
CA LEU A 223 6.60 -19.95 -9.08
C LEU A 223 6.01 -19.89 -7.66
N SER A 224 5.17 -18.90 -7.41
CA SER A 224 4.37 -18.80 -6.19
C SER A 224 2.94 -19.19 -6.55
N GLY A 225 2.45 -20.36 -6.10
CA GLY A 225 1.08 -20.83 -6.35
C GLY A 225 0.01 -19.78 -6.03
N PRO A 226 -1.29 -20.04 -6.30
CA PRO A 226 -2.35 -19.03 -6.33
C PRO A 226 -2.71 -18.47 -4.94
N SER A 227 -1.78 -17.80 -4.27
CA SER A 227 -2.06 -16.77 -3.28
C SER A 227 -2.14 -15.46 -4.06
N ALA A 228 -3.34 -15.22 -4.60
CA ALA A 228 -3.72 -13.98 -5.28
C ALA A 228 -3.64 -12.81 -4.29
N GLY A 229 -2.45 -12.25 -4.16
CA GLY A 229 -2.19 -10.93 -3.61
C GLY A 229 -1.72 -10.01 -4.73
N THR A 230 -2.47 -9.97 -5.83
CA THR A 230 -2.20 -9.06 -6.94
C THR A 230 -3.42 -8.20 -7.15
N SER A 231 -3.24 -6.91 -6.85
CA SER A 231 -4.05 -5.74 -7.26
C SER A 231 -4.77 -4.97 -6.16
N GLU A 232 -4.05 -4.52 -5.12
CA GLU A 232 -4.59 -3.43 -4.29
C GLU A 232 -3.50 -2.45 -3.86
N ASP A 233 -2.73 -1.92 -4.82
CA ASP A 233 -2.01 -0.65 -4.59
C ASP A 233 -1.58 0.15 -5.83
N GLN A 234 -1.95 -0.27 -7.06
CA GLN A 234 -1.68 0.53 -8.27
C GLN A 234 -2.90 1.29 -8.83
N GLY A 235 -3.91 1.52 -7.99
CA GLY A 235 -5.05 2.39 -8.31
C GLY A 235 -5.04 3.74 -7.58
N LYS A 236 -4.27 3.90 -6.50
CA LYS A 236 -4.39 5.06 -5.58
C LYS A 236 -3.46 6.25 -5.91
N GLY A 237 -2.78 6.22 -7.06
CA GLY A 237 -1.91 7.31 -7.53
C GLY A 237 -2.52 8.22 -8.61
N LEU A 238 -3.76 7.94 -9.05
CA LEU A 238 -4.44 8.66 -10.15
C LEU A 238 -5.88 9.04 -9.77
N ASP A 239 -6.22 9.10 -8.49
CA ASP A 239 -7.46 9.74 -8.02
C ASP A 239 -7.24 11.26 -7.99
N HIS A 240 -7.24 11.86 -9.17
CA HIS A 240 -7.34 13.30 -9.30
C HIS A 240 -8.69 13.80 -8.74
N PRO A 241 -8.77 15.05 -8.24
CA PRO A 241 -10.01 15.69 -7.78
C PRO A 241 -11.16 15.74 -8.80
N PHE A 242 -10.92 15.36 -10.06
CA PHE A 242 -11.90 15.37 -11.16
C PHE A 242 -13.10 14.43 -10.97
N ARG A 243 -12.99 13.35 -10.19
CA ARG A 243 -14.16 12.48 -9.91
C ARG A 243 -15.24 13.17 -9.07
N ARG A 244 -14.90 14.22 -8.32
CA ARG A 244 -15.88 15.02 -7.57
C ARG A 244 -16.64 16.01 -8.45
N VAL A 245 -16.11 16.38 -9.62
CA VAL A 245 -16.74 17.34 -10.52
C VAL A 245 -17.78 16.65 -11.42
N SER A 246 -17.55 15.40 -11.84
CA SER A 246 -18.50 14.69 -12.73
C SER A 246 -19.79 14.22 -12.03
N GLN A 247 -19.85 14.29 -10.70
CA GLN A 247 -21.06 13.97 -9.92
C GLN A 247 -21.77 15.22 -9.36
N MET A 248 -21.28 16.43 -9.64
CA MET A 248 -21.95 17.66 -9.25
C MET A 248 -23.13 17.94 -10.17
N THR A 249 -24.28 17.39 -9.79
CA THR A 249 -25.59 17.72 -10.37
C THR A 249 -25.91 19.20 -10.13
N HIS A 250 -26.59 19.87 -11.07
CA HIS A 250 -26.91 21.31 -11.09
C HIS A 250 -27.60 21.87 -9.82
N ARG A 251 -28.07 21.01 -8.91
CA ARG A 251 -28.61 21.39 -7.58
C ARG A 251 -27.53 21.74 -6.55
N ASP A 252 -26.32 21.17 -6.63
CA ASP A 252 -25.26 21.40 -5.63
C ASP A 252 -24.53 22.73 -5.80
N MET A 253 -24.46 23.27 -7.02
CA MET A 253 -23.90 24.61 -7.25
C MET A 253 -24.74 25.72 -6.62
N ARG A 254 -26.06 25.54 -6.55
CA ARG A 254 -27.00 26.56 -6.03
C ARG A 254 -26.88 26.76 -4.52
N TRP A 255 -26.59 25.70 -3.77
CA TRP A 255 -26.40 25.77 -2.31
C TRP A 255 -25.07 26.42 -1.91
N ARG A 256 -24.01 26.26 -2.71
CA ARG A 256 -22.70 26.85 -2.39
C ARG A 256 -22.62 28.34 -2.68
N MET A 257 -23.40 28.87 -3.63
CA MET A 257 -23.50 30.33 -3.84
C MET A 257 -24.26 31.03 -2.69
N VAL A 258 -25.32 30.41 -2.14
CA VAL A 258 -26.05 30.97 -0.98
C VAL A 258 -25.19 30.98 0.28
N ALA A 259 -24.32 29.98 0.46
CA ALA A 259 -23.39 29.93 1.58
C ALA A 259 -22.27 31.00 1.53
N TYR A 260 -21.91 31.49 0.34
CA TYR A 260 -20.94 32.60 0.20
C TYR A 260 -21.59 33.98 0.36
N ALA A 261 -22.86 34.15 -0.01
CA ALA A 261 -23.58 35.41 0.17
C ALA A 261 -23.81 35.78 1.66
N GLY A 262 -23.88 34.78 2.56
CA GLY A 262 -24.04 35.02 4.01
C GLY A 262 -22.78 35.42 4.77
N LYS A 263 -21.60 35.38 4.14
CA LYS A 263 -20.31 35.74 4.77
C LYS A 263 -19.79 37.13 4.45
N CYS A 264 -20.49 37.91 3.62
CA CYS A 264 -20.15 39.31 3.31
C CYS A 264 -20.99 40.34 4.07
N SER A 265 -21.79 39.92 5.06
CA SER A 265 -22.54 40.84 5.93
C SER A 265 -22.41 40.41 7.39
N LEU A 266 -21.19 40.53 7.93
CA LEU A 266 -20.89 40.67 9.37
C LEU A 266 -19.41 41.06 9.52
#